data_AF-A0AA96CWK1-F1
#
_entry.id   AF-A0AA96CWK1-F1
#
_cell.length_a   1.000
_cell.length_b   1.000
_cell.length_c   1.000
_cell.angle_alpha   90.00
_cell.angle_beta   90.00
_cell.angle_gamma   90.00
#
_symmetry.space_group_name_H-M   'P 1'
#
loop_
_entity.id
_entity.type
_entity.pdbx_description
1 polymer ?
#
loop_
_entity_poly.entity_id
_entity_poly.type
_entity_poly.pdbx_seq_one_letter_code
_entity_poly.pdbx_strand_id
1 'polypeptide(L)'
;MSLLYEEYKEANPNNYYGSTQFREYYSKFLNKINPSMKQVHISGEKVFVDYSGLSIPIVNQRSGEITKAQIFVAVLGASGYTFVHATYSQKQRDFILSHTLAYDFFGGTPLIVVPDNLKSAVIKNSKKDGIVLNESYAALAKHYNMAVSPARPYKPKDKSKVEQGVQGIQRWILAVLRHQTFFSVDELNDAISLLLDKYNAKIVKRFSKSRFEMFLELDKPFLQSLPNERYIYKEFKEATVSQSYHIFLEGCEYSVPYKYLGLKVFVSYSSRSVEIFYKGVRIAIHPKLHFAGAVSTLNEHMPTNHQYANEKINPGRFLNWANNIGINSLQWVKNEFKIVTHAPNAYRKLNAVLNLAKIYGNKDLDLALEYALDNNVTATASIKSILDKKIYLQKPVNNTTTVTVELFNNHENLRGNIYE
;
A
#
# COMPACT_ATOMS: atom_id res chain seq x y z
N MET A 1 -22.47 -41.56 -15.74
CA MET A 1 -23.09 -42.83 -15.29
C MET A 1 -24.35 -43.20 -16.07
N SER A 2 -25.16 -42.24 -16.54
CA SER A 2 -26.34 -42.57 -17.37
C SER A 2 -25.96 -43.19 -18.73
N LEU A 3 -25.03 -42.57 -19.46
CA LEU A 3 -24.53 -43.10 -20.74
C LEU A 3 -23.92 -44.52 -20.62
N LEU A 4 -23.06 -44.75 -19.62
CA LEU A 4 -22.45 -46.06 -19.36
C LEU A 4 -23.47 -47.16 -19.02
N TYR A 5 -24.60 -46.78 -18.41
CA TYR A 5 -25.70 -47.72 -18.12
C TYR A 5 -26.50 -48.04 -19.38
N GLU A 6 -26.71 -47.05 -20.26
CA GLU A 6 -27.36 -47.24 -21.56
C GLU A 6 -26.51 -48.16 -22.46
N GLU A 7 -25.21 -47.93 -22.54
CA GLU A 7 -24.26 -48.81 -23.25
C GLU A 7 -24.24 -50.24 -22.67
N TYR A 8 -24.29 -50.38 -21.34
CA TYR A 8 -24.38 -51.70 -20.69
C TYR A 8 -25.68 -52.42 -21.02
N LYS A 9 -26.81 -51.69 -21.07
CA LYS A 9 -28.13 -52.23 -21.41
C LYS A 9 -28.20 -52.63 -22.89
N GLU A 10 -27.67 -51.80 -23.79
CA GLU A 10 -27.59 -52.12 -25.23
C GLU A 10 -26.70 -53.34 -25.49
N ALA A 11 -25.59 -53.48 -24.76
CA ALA A 11 -24.70 -54.62 -24.87
C ALA A 11 -25.27 -55.91 -24.26
N ASN A 12 -26.29 -55.83 -23.39
CA ASN A 12 -26.89 -56.99 -22.71
C ASN A 12 -28.44 -56.97 -22.76
N PRO A 13 -29.07 -57.08 -23.95
CA PRO A 13 -30.50 -56.77 -24.13
C PRO A 13 -31.46 -57.63 -23.31
N ASN A 14 -31.08 -58.89 -23.07
CA ASN A 14 -31.94 -59.89 -22.41
C ASN A 14 -31.50 -60.22 -20.98
N ASN A 15 -30.42 -59.60 -20.47
CA ASN A 15 -29.87 -59.89 -19.15
C ASN A 15 -29.06 -58.71 -18.60
N TYR A 16 -29.77 -57.64 -18.18
CA TYR A 16 -29.17 -56.45 -17.59
C TYR A 16 -29.78 -56.16 -16.22
N TYR A 17 -28.96 -55.65 -15.30
CA TYR A 17 -29.44 -55.13 -14.03
C TYR A 17 -30.21 -53.82 -14.21
N GLY A 18 -31.18 -53.52 -13.35
CA GLY A 18 -31.78 -52.19 -13.25
C GLY A 18 -30.73 -51.12 -12.87
N SER A 19 -30.98 -49.86 -13.25
CA SER A 19 -30.01 -48.75 -13.14
C SER A 19 -29.45 -48.55 -11.73
N THR A 20 -30.29 -48.74 -10.70
CA THR A 20 -29.90 -48.67 -9.29
C THR A 20 -28.89 -49.75 -8.92
N GLN A 21 -29.16 -51.00 -9.31
CA GLN A 21 -28.31 -52.14 -8.97
C GLN A 21 -27.03 -52.17 -9.81
N PHE A 22 -27.08 -51.74 -11.08
CA PHE A 22 -25.90 -51.48 -11.88
C PHE A 22 -24.98 -50.45 -11.22
N ARG A 23 -25.52 -49.32 -10.74
CA ARG A 23 -24.73 -48.28 -10.05
C ARG A 23 -24.11 -48.79 -8.75
N GLU A 24 -24.81 -49.65 -8.02
CA GLU A 24 -24.30 -50.25 -6.78
C GLU A 24 -23.13 -51.21 -7.07
N TYR A 25 -23.30 -52.13 -8.03
CA TYR A 25 -22.24 -53.06 -8.42
C TYR A 25 -21.07 -52.34 -9.07
N TYR A 26 -21.33 -51.31 -9.89
CA TYR A 26 -20.29 -50.48 -10.48
C TYR A 26 -19.53 -49.68 -9.42
N SER A 27 -20.20 -49.17 -8.37
CA SER A 27 -19.52 -48.52 -7.24
C SER A 27 -18.67 -49.52 -6.43
N LYS A 28 -19.20 -50.72 -6.17
CA LYS A 28 -18.44 -51.82 -5.54
C LYS A 28 -17.23 -52.24 -6.37
N PHE A 29 -17.37 -52.25 -7.69
CA PHE A 29 -16.29 -52.50 -8.64
C PHE A 29 -15.27 -51.36 -8.63
N LEU A 30 -15.68 -50.10 -8.76
CA LEU A 30 -14.79 -48.93 -8.69
C LEU A 30 -13.91 -48.91 -7.43
N ASN A 31 -14.46 -49.34 -6.30
CA ASN A 31 -13.73 -49.46 -5.04
C ASN A 31 -12.65 -50.56 -5.03
N LYS A 32 -12.63 -51.46 -6.04
CA LYS A 32 -11.65 -52.55 -6.21
C LYS A 32 -10.56 -52.28 -7.25
N ILE A 33 -10.82 -51.45 -8.27
CA ILE A 33 -9.93 -51.36 -9.46
C ILE A 33 -8.79 -50.35 -9.27
N ASN A 34 -8.96 -49.36 -8.39
CA ASN A 34 -8.00 -48.28 -8.24
C ASN A 34 -7.54 -48.13 -6.78
N PRO A 35 -6.59 -48.97 -6.31
CA PRO A 35 -6.00 -48.78 -4.99
C PRO A 35 -5.43 -47.36 -4.90
N SER A 36 -5.89 -46.59 -3.92
CA SER A 36 -5.33 -45.27 -3.63
C SER A 36 -4.14 -45.42 -2.71
N MET A 37 -3.01 -44.81 -3.05
CA MET A 37 -1.83 -44.78 -2.19
C MET A 37 -2.17 -44.02 -0.90
N LYS A 38 -1.90 -44.65 0.25
CA LYS A 38 -2.00 -43.98 1.55
C LYS A 38 -0.97 -42.86 1.60
N GLN A 39 -1.42 -41.63 1.77
CA GLN A 39 -0.52 -40.50 1.98
C GLN A 39 0.06 -40.56 3.39
N VAL A 40 1.38 -40.50 3.47
CA VAL A 40 2.13 -40.34 4.72
C VAL A 40 2.37 -38.85 4.88
N HIS A 41 1.98 -38.30 6.04
CA HIS A 41 2.25 -36.91 6.38
C HIS A 41 3.34 -36.92 7.45
N ILE A 42 4.50 -36.36 7.10
CA ILE A 42 5.60 -36.18 8.04
C ILE A 42 5.25 -34.98 8.93
N SER A 43 5.61 -35.10 10.21
CA SER A 43 5.37 -34.07 11.22
C SER A 43 6.13 -32.77 10.86
N GLY A 44 5.45 -31.63 10.96
CA GLY A 44 5.99 -30.30 10.63
C GLY A 44 6.24 -30.05 9.14
N GLU A 45 6.03 -31.05 8.28
CA GLU A 45 6.47 -30.96 6.88
C GLU A 45 5.51 -30.16 6.00
N LYS A 46 4.21 -30.48 6.05
CA LYS A 46 3.22 -29.97 5.08
C LYS A 46 2.07 -29.25 5.75
N VAL A 47 1.75 -28.05 5.28
CA VAL A 47 0.45 -27.42 5.47
C VAL A 47 -0.31 -27.41 4.16
N PHE A 48 -1.59 -27.71 4.21
CA PHE A 48 -2.50 -27.61 3.08
C PHE A 48 -3.40 -26.40 3.29
N VAL A 49 -3.55 -25.57 2.25
CA VAL A 49 -4.32 -24.33 2.33
C VAL A 49 -5.34 -24.27 1.20
N ASP A 50 -6.54 -23.81 1.54
CA ASP A 50 -7.65 -23.67 0.60
C ASP A 50 -8.65 -22.60 1.04
N TYR A 51 -9.49 -22.14 0.12
CA TYR A 51 -10.68 -21.38 0.45
C TYR A 51 -11.90 -22.30 0.51
N SER A 52 -12.73 -22.15 1.53
CA SER A 52 -14.05 -22.77 1.54
C SER A 52 -14.88 -22.25 0.37
N GLY A 53 -15.59 -23.16 -0.31
CA GLY A 53 -16.62 -22.79 -1.28
C GLY A 53 -17.84 -22.10 -0.66
N LEU A 54 -17.99 -22.14 0.67
CA LEU A 54 -19.02 -21.40 1.42
C LEU A 54 -18.47 -20.06 1.91
N SER A 55 -19.31 -19.02 1.81
CA SER A 55 -19.04 -17.66 2.28
C SER A 55 -20.07 -17.22 3.31
N ILE A 56 -19.72 -16.21 4.12
CA ILE A 56 -20.61 -15.62 5.13
C ILE A 56 -20.94 -14.17 4.72
N PRO A 57 -22.20 -13.74 4.79
CA PRO A 57 -22.58 -12.36 4.48
C PRO A 57 -22.06 -11.39 5.54
N ILE A 58 -21.51 -10.26 5.09
CA ILE A 58 -21.12 -9.09 5.88
C ILE A 58 -21.99 -7.92 5.43
N VAL A 59 -22.73 -7.33 6.36
CA VAL A 59 -23.71 -6.27 6.09
C VAL A 59 -23.09 -4.91 6.41
N ASN A 60 -23.13 -3.99 5.46
CA ASN A 60 -22.76 -2.61 5.72
C ASN A 60 -23.85 -1.94 6.57
N GLN A 61 -23.51 -1.52 7.79
CA GLN A 61 -24.46 -0.94 8.74
C GLN A 61 -25.13 0.35 8.24
N ARG A 62 -24.48 1.10 7.33
CA ARG A 62 -25.01 2.37 6.80
C ARG A 62 -25.80 2.20 5.52
N SER A 63 -25.29 1.40 4.57
CA SER A 63 -25.93 1.24 3.25
C SER A 63 -26.86 0.04 3.13
N GLY A 64 -26.77 -0.92 4.06
CA GLY A 64 -27.44 -2.23 3.94
C GLY A 64 -26.85 -3.15 2.88
N GLU A 65 -25.77 -2.73 2.20
CA GLU A 65 -25.09 -3.54 1.18
C GLU A 65 -24.49 -4.81 1.79
N ILE A 66 -24.68 -5.95 1.12
CA ILE A 66 -24.19 -7.24 1.60
C ILE A 66 -23.00 -7.68 0.75
N THR A 67 -21.85 -7.81 1.40
CA THR A 67 -20.65 -8.43 0.80
C THR A 67 -20.46 -9.85 1.34
N LYS A 68 -19.67 -10.69 0.65
CA LYS A 68 -19.47 -12.09 1.03
C LYS A 68 -18.04 -12.33 1.47
N ALA A 69 -17.84 -12.55 2.77
CA ALA A 69 -16.55 -12.93 3.33
C ALA A 69 -16.15 -14.33 2.84
N GLN A 70 -14.91 -14.44 2.40
CA GLN A 70 -14.27 -15.67 1.93
C GLN A 70 -13.57 -16.33 3.11
N ILE A 71 -13.66 -17.65 3.24
CA ILE A 71 -13.12 -18.37 4.41
C ILE A 71 -11.86 -19.13 4.00
N PHE A 72 -10.71 -18.62 4.41
CA PHE A 72 -9.43 -19.29 4.26
C PHE A 72 -9.28 -20.37 5.33
N VAL A 73 -8.75 -21.54 4.95
CA VAL A 73 -8.51 -22.67 5.84
C VAL A 73 -7.10 -23.20 5.60
N ALA A 74 -6.32 -23.35 6.67
CA ALA A 74 -5.01 -23.98 6.66
C ALA A 74 -4.99 -25.20 7.60
N VAL A 75 -4.50 -26.34 7.13
CA VAL A 75 -4.51 -27.61 7.86
C VAL A 75 -3.13 -28.25 7.85
N LEU A 76 -2.55 -28.50 9.02
CA LEU A 76 -1.30 -29.26 9.13
C LEU A 76 -1.52 -30.74 8.79
N GLY A 77 -0.63 -31.33 7.99
CA GLY A 77 -0.81 -32.66 7.42
C GLY A 77 -0.86 -33.78 8.46
N ALA A 78 0.04 -33.76 9.46
CA ALA A 78 0.17 -34.83 10.43
C ALA A 78 -0.93 -34.76 11.50
N SER A 79 -1.02 -33.66 12.26
CA SER A 79 -2.01 -33.48 13.33
C SER A 79 -3.43 -33.19 12.83
N GLY A 80 -3.58 -32.60 11.64
CA GLY A 80 -4.86 -32.03 11.21
C GLY A 80 -5.26 -30.75 11.97
N TYR A 81 -4.33 -30.14 12.72
CA TYR A 81 -4.55 -28.87 13.40
C TYR A 81 -4.87 -27.79 12.37
N THR A 82 -5.98 -27.09 12.61
CA THR A 82 -6.63 -26.26 11.61
C THR A 82 -6.64 -24.82 12.06
N PHE A 83 -6.30 -23.92 11.14
CA PHE A 83 -6.47 -22.49 11.24
C PHE A 83 -7.54 -22.03 10.24
N VAL A 84 -8.33 -21.03 10.63
CA VAL A 84 -9.40 -20.45 9.80
C VAL A 84 -9.33 -18.94 9.89
N HIS A 85 -9.48 -18.27 8.76
CA HIS A 85 -9.49 -16.81 8.68
C HIS A 85 -10.51 -16.35 7.64
N ALA A 86 -11.43 -15.48 8.03
CA ALA A 86 -12.32 -14.78 7.12
C ALA A 86 -11.60 -13.59 6.48
N THR A 87 -11.76 -13.43 5.17
CA THR A 87 -11.19 -12.34 4.39
C THR A 87 -12.24 -11.69 3.49
N TYR A 88 -12.01 -10.43 3.10
CA TYR A 88 -12.88 -9.72 2.17
C TYR A 88 -12.85 -10.31 0.76
N SER A 89 -11.73 -10.88 0.34
CA SER A 89 -11.59 -11.49 -0.98
C SER A 89 -10.62 -12.68 -0.98
N GLN A 90 -10.51 -13.36 -2.13
CA GLN A 90 -9.48 -14.37 -2.39
C GLN A 90 -8.26 -13.78 -3.14
N LYS A 91 -8.14 -12.46 -3.19
CA LYS A 91 -7.03 -11.77 -3.87
C LYS A 91 -5.72 -12.03 -3.13
N GLN A 92 -4.62 -11.83 -3.85
CA GLN A 92 -3.28 -12.14 -3.37
C GLN A 92 -2.94 -11.53 -2.01
N ARG A 93 -3.30 -10.26 -1.78
CA ARG A 93 -3.10 -9.57 -0.50
C ARG A 93 -3.73 -10.32 0.68
N ASP A 94 -5.01 -10.64 0.55
CA ASP A 94 -5.78 -11.33 1.59
C ASP A 94 -5.30 -12.77 1.80
N PHE A 95 -4.93 -13.43 0.70
CA PHE A 95 -4.37 -14.78 0.74
C PHE A 95 -3.04 -14.80 1.50
N ILE A 96 -2.11 -13.90 1.18
CA ILE A 96 -0.82 -13.80 1.86
C ILE A 96 -0.99 -13.41 3.34
N LEU A 97 -1.86 -12.44 3.64
CA LEU A 97 -2.16 -12.09 5.03
C LEU A 97 -2.62 -13.32 5.82
N SER A 98 -3.51 -14.12 5.25
CA SER A 98 -4.01 -15.34 5.90
C SER A 98 -2.91 -16.37 6.17
N HIS A 99 -1.88 -16.46 5.32
CA HIS A 99 -0.71 -17.30 5.59
C HIS A 99 0.10 -16.77 6.76
N THR A 100 0.39 -15.47 6.78
CA THR A 100 1.16 -14.86 7.88
C THR A 100 0.48 -15.09 9.23
N LEU A 101 -0.85 -14.91 9.28
CA LEU A 101 -1.64 -15.16 10.49
C LEU A 101 -1.69 -16.65 10.86
N ALA A 102 -1.77 -17.55 9.87
CA ALA A 102 -1.73 -18.99 10.11
C ALA A 102 -0.40 -19.43 10.75
N TYR A 103 0.73 -18.90 10.27
CA TYR A 103 2.05 -19.22 10.81
C TYR A 103 2.23 -18.71 12.23
N ASP A 104 1.73 -17.50 12.51
CA ASP A 104 1.72 -16.96 13.87
C ASP A 104 0.84 -17.82 14.80
N PHE A 105 -0.32 -18.27 14.33
CA PHE A 105 -1.20 -19.17 15.06
C PHE A 105 -0.55 -20.53 15.36
N PHE A 106 0.19 -21.09 14.40
CA PHE A 106 0.95 -22.32 14.63
C PHE A 106 2.20 -22.11 15.50
N GLY A 107 2.67 -20.87 15.65
CA GLY A 107 3.92 -20.55 16.33
C GLY A 107 5.17 -21.02 15.58
N GLY A 108 5.07 -21.22 14.27
CA GLY A 108 6.13 -21.77 13.42
C GLY A 108 5.70 -21.97 11.97
N THR A 109 6.65 -22.23 11.07
CA THR A 109 6.36 -22.48 9.65
C THR A 109 6.63 -23.93 9.24
N PRO A 110 5.81 -24.50 8.35
CA PRO A 110 6.06 -25.82 7.79
C PRO A 110 7.20 -25.77 6.77
N LEU A 111 7.72 -26.92 6.35
CA LEU A 111 8.70 -26.98 5.25
C LEU A 111 8.05 -26.72 3.89
N ILE A 112 6.81 -27.15 3.70
CA ILE A 112 6.09 -27.14 2.43
C ILE A 112 4.68 -26.58 2.64
N VAL A 113 4.32 -25.58 1.84
CA VAL A 113 2.93 -25.12 1.68
C VAL A 113 2.35 -25.71 0.41
N VAL A 114 1.17 -26.32 0.53
CA VAL A 114 0.41 -26.93 -0.56
C VAL A 114 -0.84 -26.10 -0.81
N PRO A 115 -0.76 -25.04 -1.64
CA PRO A 115 -1.94 -24.25 -2.01
C PRO A 115 -2.76 -24.91 -3.11
N ASP A 116 -4.04 -24.50 -3.20
CA ASP A 116 -4.81 -24.68 -4.42
C ASP A 116 -4.20 -23.91 -5.59
N ASN A 117 -4.52 -24.30 -6.83
CA ASN A 117 -4.15 -23.60 -8.07
C ASN A 117 -4.90 -22.25 -8.23
N LEU A 118 -5.12 -21.53 -7.12
CA LEU A 118 -5.57 -20.16 -7.11
C LEU A 118 -4.54 -19.31 -7.84
N LYS A 119 -5.01 -18.47 -8.78
CA LYS A 119 -4.16 -17.49 -9.49
C LYS A 119 -3.39 -16.57 -8.54
N SER A 120 -3.90 -16.37 -7.33
CA SER A 120 -3.27 -15.64 -6.23
C SER A 120 -1.95 -16.26 -5.73
N ALA A 121 -1.77 -17.58 -5.90
CA ALA A 121 -0.57 -18.31 -5.53
C ALA A 121 0.29 -18.69 -6.75
N VAL A 122 -0.37 -19.07 -7.85
CA VAL A 122 0.24 -19.72 -9.00
C VAL A 122 -0.20 -19.05 -10.29
N ILE A 123 0.75 -18.49 -11.04
CA ILE A 123 0.50 -17.89 -12.36
C ILE A 123 0.35 -18.97 -13.42
N LYS A 124 1.18 -20.02 -13.37
CA LYS A 124 1.15 -21.16 -14.30
C LYS A 124 1.56 -22.45 -13.59
N ASN A 125 0.77 -23.52 -13.76
CA ASN A 125 1.12 -24.87 -13.30
C ASN A 125 0.92 -25.84 -14.46
N SER A 126 2.01 -26.16 -15.17
CA SER A 126 2.01 -27.06 -16.31
C SER A 126 3.06 -28.15 -16.11
N LYS A 127 2.73 -29.39 -16.46
CA LYS A 127 3.69 -30.50 -16.44
C LYS A 127 4.88 -30.28 -17.38
N LYS A 128 4.72 -29.48 -18.43
CA LYS A 128 5.78 -29.18 -19.42
C LYS A 128 6.62 -27.95 -19.03
N ASP A 129 6.01 -26.94 -18.41
CA ASP A 129 6.62 -25.62 -18.21
C ASP A 129 6.99 -25.33 -16.74
N GLY A 130 6.78 -26.28 -15.83
CA GLY A 130 7.04 -26.12 -14.41
C GLY A 130 5.98 -25.27 -13.68
N ILE A 131 6.31 -24.88 -12.44
CA ILE A 131 5.47 -24.05 -11.57
C ILE A 131 6.01 -22.62 -11.62
N VAL A 132 5.19 -21.69 -12.11
CA VAL A 132 5.47 -20.25 -12.04
C VAL A 132 4.60 -19.67 -10.94
N LEU A 133 5.24 -19.32 -9.83
CA LEU A 133 4.58 -18.66 -8.71
C LEU A 133 4.39 -17.18 -9.01
N ASN A 134 3.38 -16.59 -8.36
CA ASN A 134 3.29 -15.14 -8.31
C ASN A 134 4.46 -14.57 -7.47
N GLU A 135 5.08 -13.48 -7.93
CA GLU A 135 6.22 -12.83 -7.29
C GLU A 135 5.99 -12.53 -5.80
N SER A 136 4.84 -11.96 -5.41
CA SER A 136 4.61 -11.69 -3.98
C SER A 136 4.42 -12.96 -3.15
N TYR A 137 3.96 -14.06 -3.76
CA TYR A 137 3.84 -15.35 -3.08
C TYR A 137 5.19 -16.07 -2.99
N ALA A 138 6.04 -15.96 -4.01
CA ALA A 138 7.42 -16.42 -3.96
C ALA A 138 8.23 -15.64 -2.89
N ALA A 139 8.01 -14.33 -2.76
CA ALA A 139 8.61 -13.51 -1.72
C ALA A 139 8.18 -13.95 -0.30
N LEU A 140 6.90 -14.29 -0.11
CA LEU A 140 6.41 -14.89 1.13
C LEU A 140 7.13 -16.22 1.45
N ALA A 141 7.19 -17.13 0.47
CA ALA A 141 7.83 -18.42 0.64
C ALA A 141 9.32 -18.29 1.00
N LYS A 142 10.02 -17.33 0.37
CA LYS A 142 11.41 -17.00 0.68
C LYS A 142 11.58 -16.44 2.10
N HIS A 143 10.69 -15.54 2.54
CA HIS A 143 10.75 -14.94 3.89
C HIS A 143 10.67 -15.98 5.00
N TYR A 144 9.80 -16.98 4.82
CA TYR A 144 9.57 -18.03 5.81
C TYR A 144 10.37 -19.33 5.55
N ASN A 145 11.28 -19.32 4.57
CA ASN A 145 12.08 -20.47 4.16
C ASN A 145 11.23 -21.74 3.87
N MET A 146 10.21 -21.59 3.03
CA MET A 146 9.29 -22.68 2.68
C MET A 146 9.33 -22.99 1.19
N ALA A 147 9.10 -24.25 0.86
CA ALA A 147 8.82 -24.65 -0.51
C ALA A 147 7.32 -24.54 -0.80
N VAL A 148 6.96 -24.05 -1.99
CA VAL A 148 5.58 -24.07 -2.48
C VAL A 148 5.41 -25.26 -3.40
N SER A 149 4.52 -26.19 -3.05
CA SER A 149 4.19 -27.34 -3.87
C SER A 149 2.69 -27.36 -4.16
N PRO A 150 2.21 -26.64 -5.19
CA PRO A 150 0.79 -26.61 -5.54
C PRO A 150 0.26 -28.01 -5.87
N ALA A 151 -0.98 -28.28 -5.48
CA ALA A 151 -1.62 -29.54 -5.83
C ALA A 151 -1.75 -29.69 -7.36
N ARG A 152 -1.61 -30.92 -7.87
CA ARG A 152 -1.69 -31.17 -9.31
C ARG A 152 -3.11 -30.86 -9.82
N PRO A 153 -3.25 -30.08 -10.92
CA PRO A 153 -4.53 -29.85 -11.56
C PRO A 153 -5.23 -31.17 -11.90
N TYR A 154 -6.56 -31.24 -11.68
CA TYR A 154 -7.41 -32.39 -12.02
C TYR A 154 -7.09 -33.72 -11.31
N LYS A 155 -6.37 -33.69 -10.17
CA LYS A 155 -6.17 -34.86 -9.29
C LYS A 155 -6.64 -34.57 -7.86
N PRO A 156 -7.90 -34.90 -7.52
CA PRO A 156 -8.51 -34.62 -6.20
C PRO A 156 -7.72 -35.23 -5.01
N LYS A 157 -6.99 -36.31 -5.28
CA LYS A 157 -6.39 -37.16 -4.23
C LYS A 157 -5.22 -36.50 -3.48
N ASP A 158 -4.57 -35.48 -4.05
CA ASP A 158 -3.44 -34.79 -3.41
C ASP A 158 -3.87 -33.87 -2.23
N LYS A 159 -5.18 -33.69 -2.02
CA LYS A 159 -5.77 -32.70 -1.10
C LYS A 159 -6.72 -33.25 -0.04
N SER A 160 -6.81 -34.58 0.11
CA SER A 160 -7.81 -35.19 1.00
C SER A 160 -7.86 -34.62 2.43
N LYS A 161 -6.72 -34.19 2.99
CA LYS A 161 -6.64 -33.56 4.31
C LYS A 161 -7.29 -32.18 4.38
N VAL A 162 -7.04 -31.31 3.42
CA VAL A 162 -7.67 -29.98 3.42
C VAL A 162 -9.14 -30.05 3.07
N GLU A 163 -9.55 -30.95 2.18
CA GLU A 163 -10.97 -31.18 1.89
C GLU A 163 -11.74 -31.64 3.15
N GLN A 164 -11.18 -32.59 3.90
CA GLN A 164 -11.75 -33.03 5.18
C GLN A 164 -11.75 -31.91 6.23
N GLY A 165 -10.67 -31.11 6.30
CA GLY A 165 -10.58 -29.96 7.18
C GLY A 165 -11.66 -28.92 6.86
N VAL A 166 -11.76 -28.50 5.60
CA VAL A 166 -12.76 -27.55 5.09
C VAL A 166 -14.17 -28.05 5.36
N GLN A 167 -14.49 -29.32 5.07
CA GLN A 167 -15.80 -29.91 5.41
C GLN A 167 -16.07 -29.87 6.93
N GLY A 168 -15.04 -30.11 7.75
CA GLY A 168 -15.09 -29.96 9.20
C GLY A 168 -15.45 -28.52 9.61
N ILE A 169 -14.76 -27.53 9.05
CA ILE A 169 -15.00 -26.11 9.32
C ILE A 169 -16.39 -25.67 8.86
N GLN A 170 -16.85 -26.12 7.69
CA GLN A 170 -18.20 -25.86 7.21
C GLN A 170 -19.27 -26.35 8.18
N ARG A 171 -19.09 -27.57 8.72
CA ARG A 171 -20.06 -28.19 9.63
C ARG A 171 -20.01 -27.66 11.06
N TRP A 172 -18.83 -27.38 11.60
CA TRP A 172 -18.64 -27.05 13.01
C TRP A 172 -18.54 -25.55 13.29
N ILE A 173 -18.16 -24.75 12.30
CA ILE A 173 -18.02 -23.30 12.43
C ILE A 173 -19.07 -22.60 11.59
N LEU A 174 -19.01 -22.72 10.26
CA LEU A 174 -19.87 -21.93 9.38
C LEU A 174 -21.36 -22.24 9.57
N ALA A 175 -21.72 -23.51 9.79
CA ALA A 175 -23.08 -23.88 10.09
C ALA A 175 -23.59 -23.26 11.40
N VAL A 176 -22.75 -23.10 12.42
CA VAL A 176 -23.15 -22.46 13.70
C VAL A 176 -23.39 -20.96 13.49
N LEU A 177 -22.59 -20.31 12.65
CA LEU A 177 -22.65 -18.88 12.38
C LEU A 177 -23.71 -18.48 11.33
N ARG A 178 -24.35 -19.44 10.64
CA ARG A 178 -25.23 -19.19 9.48
C ARG A 178 -26.46 -18.31 9.76
N HIS A 179 -26.86 -18.16 11.02
CA HIS A 179 -28.01 -17.35 11.42
C HIS A 179 -27.60 -16.06 12.16
N GLN A 180 -26.30 -15.77 12.23
CA GLN A 180 -25.77 -14.54 12.81
C GLN A 180 -25.52 -13.52 11.70
N THR A 181 -25.73 -12.24 12.02
CA THR A 181 -25.43 -11.13 11.12
C THR A 181 -24.16 -10.46 11.59
N PHE A 182 -23.21 -10.29 10.69
CA PHE A 182 -21.93 -9.64 10.94
C PHE A 182 -21.85 -8.33 10.16
N PHE A 183 -21.22 -7.33 10.76
CA PHE A 183 -21.06 -6.01 10.15
C PHE A 183 -19.62 -5.73 9.71
N SER A 184 -18.68 -6.58 10.12
CA SER A 184 -17.28 -6.54 9.66
C SER A 184 -16.67 -7.94 9.58
N VAL A 185 -15.58 -8.07 8.81
CA VAL A 185 -14.81 -9.31 8.75
C VAL A 185 -14.09 -9.57 10.07
N ASP A 186 -13.69 -8.53 10.79
CA ASP A 186 -13.04 -8.64 12.09
C ASP A 186 -13.97 -9.27 13.13
N GLU A 187 -15.22 -8.80 13.21
CA GLU A 187 -16.25 -9.38 14.07
C GLU A 187 -16.53 -10.86 13.73
N LEU A 188 -16.56 -11.20 12.44
CA LEU A 188 -16.67 -12.60 12.00
C LEU A 188 -15.45 -13.43 12.44
N ASN A 189 -14.25 -12.88 12.35
CA ASN A 189 -13.03 -13.56 12.79
C ASN A 189 -13.02 -13.80 14.30
N ASP A 190 -13.49 -12.86 15.12
CA ASP A 190 -13.65 -13.04 16.56
C ASP A 190 -14.60 -14.21 16.87
N ALA A 191 -15.75 -14.26 16.20
CA ALA A 191 -16.70 -15.37 16.34
C ALA A 191 -16.13 -16.72 15.88
N ILE A 192 -15.36 -16.72 14.78
CA ILE A 192 -14.67 -17.91 14.27
C ILE A 192 -13.63 -18.40 15.29
N SER A 193 -12.84 -17.51 15.89
CA SER A 193 -11.77 -17.86 16.84
C SER A 193 -12.30 -18.69 18.00
N LEU A 194 -13.42 -18.27 18.62
CA LEU A 194 -14.06 -19.00 19.72
C LEU A 194 -14.52 -20.41 19.33
N LEU A 195 -14.97 -20.59 18.09
CA LEU A 195 -15.43 -21.89 17.57
C LEU A 195 -14.25 -22.77 17.12
N LEU A 196 -13.18 -22.15 16.63
CA LEU A 196 -11.98 -22.81 16.17
C LEU A 196 -11.25 -23.52 17.32
N ASP A 197 -11.15 -22.86 18.47
CA ASP A 197 -10.55 -23.46 19.68
C ASP A 197 -11.33 -24.72 20.10
N LYS A 198 -12.66 -24.63 20.13
CA LYS A 198 -13.53 -25.78 20.41
C LYS A 198 -13.37 -26.90 19.38
N TYR A 199 -13.24 -26.55 18.10
CA TYR A 199 -13.03 -27.53 17.03
C TYR A 199 -11.68 -28.26 17.17
N ASN A 200 -10.61 -27.52 17.47
CA ASN A 200 -9.28 -28.09 17.63
C ASN A 200 -9.12 -28.89 18.93
N ALA A 201 -9.81 -28.51 20.01
CA ALA A 201 -9.84 -29.24 21.28
C ALA A 201 -10.71 -30.52 21.23
N LYS A 202 -11.51 -30.71 20.19
CA LYS A 202 -12.38 -31.88 20.08
C LYS A 202 -11.59 -33.18 19.85
N ILE A 203 -11.87 -34.18 20.68
CA ILE A 203 -11.28 -35.52 20.57
C ILE A 203 -11.67 -36.20 19.26
N VAL A 204 -10.66 -36.60 18.50
CA VAL A 204 -10.81 -37.41 17.28
C VAL A 204 -10.87 -38.88 17.70
N LYS A 205 -12.06 -39.50 17.58
CA LYS A 205 -12.33 -40.88 18.04
C LYS A 205 -11.28 -41.91 17.60
N ARG A 206 -10.73 -41.76 16.40
CA ARG A 206 -9.73 -42.70 15.85
C ARG A 206 -8.41 -42.68 16.62
N PHE A 207 -8.04 -41.54 17.20
CA PHE A 207 -6.74 -41.34 17.86
C PHE A 207 -6.88 -41.12 19.37
N SER A 208 -8.11 -40.98 19.87
CA SER A 208 -8.42 -40.64 21.27
C SER A 208 -7.70 -39.38 21.78
N LYS A 209 -7.29 -38.51 20.86
CA LYS A 209 -6.65 -37.21 21.11
C LYS A 209 -7.32 -36.13 20.28
N SER A 210 -7.26 -34.90 20.78
CA SER A 210 -7.66 -33.71 20.07
C SER A 210 -6.64 -33.33 18.98
N ARG A 211 -7.03 -32.46 18.06
CA ARG A 211 -6.10 -31.92 17.05
C ARG A 211 -5.01 -31.10 17.69
N PHE A 212 -5.34 -30.38 18.77
CA PHE A 212 -4.39 -29.60 19.54
C PHE A 212 -3.34 -30.48 20.23
N GLU A 213 -3.75 -31.56 20.90
CA GLU A 213 -2.82 -32.52 21.50
C GLU A 213 -1.93 -33.17 20.43
N MET A 214 -2.52 -33.61 19.31
CA MET A 214 -1.74 -34.14 18.19
C MET A 214 -0.77 -33.10 17.61
N PHE A 215 -1.12 -31.81 17.62
CA PHE A 215 -0.23 -30.75 17.17
C PHE A 215 0.97 -30.58 18.11
N LEU A 216 0.74 -30.56 19.42
CA LEU A 216 1.82 -30.43 20.40
C LEU A 216 2.81 -31.60 20.31
N GLU A 217 2.31 -32.81 20.07
CA GLU A 217 3.13 -34.03 20.01
C GLU A 217 3.81 -34.23 18.65
N LEU A 218 3.08 -33.98 17.56
CA LEU A 218 3.53 -34.29 16.21
C LEU A 218 4.15 -33.07 15.55
N ASP A 219 3.38 -32.03 15.25
CA ASP A 219 3.86 -30.96 14.36
C ASP A 219 4.74 -29.91 15.05
N LYS A 220 4.33 -29.42 16.23
CA LYS A 220 4.99 -28.29 16.93
C LYS A 220 6.50 -28.48 17.11
N PRO A 221 7.03 -29.66 17.48
CA PRO A 221 8.47 -29.85 17.68
C PRO A 221 9.28 -29.77 16.38
N PHE A 222 8.65 -29.95 15.22
CA PHE A 222 9.31 -30.04 13.90
C PHE A 222 8.99 -28.84 12.99
N LEU A 223 8.20 -27.87 13.45
CA LEU A 223 8.02 -26.62 12.73
C LEU A 223 9.30 -25.79 12.76
N GLN A 224 9.55 -25.06 11.68
CA GLN A 224 10.62 -24.08 11.63
C GLN A 224 10.26 -22.88 12.52
N SER A 225 11.27 -22.25 13.12
CA SER A 225 11.08 -21.03 13.90
C SER A 225 10.59 -19.87 13.01
N LEU A 226 9.70 -19.04 13.56
CA LEU A 226 9.29 -17.81 12.88
C LEU A 226 10.47 -16.84 12.77
N PRO A 227 10.60 -16.10 11.66
CA PRO A 227 11.48 -14.94 11.58
C PRO A 227 11.12 -13.89 12.64
N ASN A 228 12.10 -13.10 13.09
CA ASN A 228 11.89 -12.04 14.07
C ASN A 228 10.90 -10.97 13.60
N GLU A 229 10.84 -10.71 12.30
CA GLU A 229 9.92 -9.76 11.68
C GLU A 229 8.83 -10.48 10.90
N ARG A 230 7.58 -10.08 11.12
CA ARG A 230 6.44 -10.54 10.33
C ARG A 230 6.59 -10.09 8.89
N TYR A 231 6.23 -10.95 7.93
CA TYR A 231 6.26 -10.60 6.52
C TYR A 231 5.33 -9.42 6.21
N ILE A 232 5.88 -8.40 5.54
CA ILE A 232 5.12 -7.26 5.03
C ILE A 232 4.76 -7.55 3.58
N TYR A 233 3.47 -7.66 3.30
CA TYR A 233 3.00 -7.84 1.93
C TYR A 233 3.45 -6.69 1.03
N LYS A 234 4.11 -7.05 -0.08
CA LYS A 234 4.50 -6.14 -1.15
C LYS A 234 3.83 -6.54 -2.46
N GLU A 235 3.38 -5.54 -3.19
CA GLU A 235 2.94 -5.66 -4.58
C GLU A 235 4.03 -5.17 -5.51
N PHE A 236 4.00 -5.69 -6.72
CA PHE A 236 5.00 -5.44 -7.73
C PHE A 236 4.33 -4.97 -9.01
N LYS A 237 4.83 -3.88 -9.58
CA LYS A 237 4.28 -3.27 -10.78
C LYS A 237 5.37 -2.63 -11.62
N GLU A 238 5.30 -2.80 -12.94
CA GLU A 238 6.11 -2.01 -13.87
C GLU A 238 5.42 -0.67 -14.15
N ALA A 239 6.18 0.42 -14.07
CA ALA A 239 5.70 1.77 -14.36
C ALA A 239 6.69 2.50 -15.28
N THR A 240 6.18 3.39 -16.12
CA THR A 240 7.01 4.26 -16.96
C THR A 240 7.16 5.61 -16.30
N VAL A 241 8.39 6.14 -16.28
CA VAL A 241 8.67 7.48 -15.76
C VAL A 241 8.16 8.54 -16.73
N SER A 242 7.25 9.39 -16.27
CA SER A 242 6.67 10.49 -17.02
C SER A 242 7.68 11.62 -17.26
N GLN A 243 7.37 12.54 -18.18
CA GLN A 243 8.17 13.76 -18.40
C GLN A 243 8.25 14.67 -17.16
N SER A 244 7.30 14.54 -16.24
CA SER A 244 7.34 15.22 -14.95
C SER A 244 8.27 14.56 -13.95
N TYR A 245 9.13 13.59 -14.33
CA TYR A 245 10.01 12.82 -13.43
C TYR A 245 9.25 12.09 -12.31
N HIS A 246 8.01 11.64 -12.59
CA HIS A 246 7.19 10.86 -11.65
C HIS A 246 6.75 9.52 -12.26
N ILE A 247 6.40 8.58 -11.39
CA ILE A 247 5.63 7.39 -11.75
C ILE A 247 4.24 7.46 -11.14
N PHE A 248 3.26 6.89 -11.84
CA PHE A 248 1.88 6.84 -11.38
C PHE A 248 1.56 5.49 -10.74
N LEU A 249 1.11 5.52 -9.50
CA LEU A 249 0.74 4.34 -8.72
C LEU A 249 -0.53 4.61 -7.90
N GLU A 250 -1.60 3.89 -8.24
CA GLU A 250 -2.90 3.91 -7.53
C GLU A 250 -3.46 5.32 -7.30
N GLY A 251 -3.45 6.17 -8.34
CA GLY A 251 -3.95 7.53 -8.22
C GLY A 251 -2.95 8.53 -7.64
N CYS A 252 -1.79 8.09 -7.18
CA CYS A 252 -0.75 8.96 -6.62
C CYS A 252 0.48 9.03 -7.54
N GLU A 253 1.24 10.11 -7.44
CA GLU A 253 2.50 10.30 -8.17
C GLU A 253 3.70 10.28 -7.23
N TYR A 254 4.75 9.57 -7.64
CA TYR A 254 6.01 9.45 -6.87
C TYR A 254 7.17 9.83 -7.76
N SER A 255 7.95 10.82 -7.33
CA SER A 255 9.10 11.28 -8.11
C SER A 255 10.20 10.22 -8.17
N VAL A 256 10.98 10.25 -9.24
CA VAL A 256 12.23 9.51 -9.39
C VAL A 256 13.31 10.45 -9.93
N PRO A 257 14.60 10.16 -9.76
CA PRO A 257 15.64 11.01 -10.32
C PRO A 257 15.43 11.25 -11.83
N TYR A 258 15.42 12.51 -12.26
CA TYR A 258 15.11 12.93 -13.64
C TYR A 258 15.98 12.28 -14.73
N LYS A 259 17.10 11.64 -14.38
CA LYS A 259 17.89 10.83 -15.31
C LYS A 259 17.15 9.59 -15.83
N TYR A 260 16.04 9.19 -15.20
CA TYR A 260 15.25 8.02 -15.58
C TYR A 260 14.02 8.33 -16.43
N LEU A 261 13.88 9.54 -16.97
CA LEU A 261 12.75 9.95 -17.81
C LEU A 261 12.52 8.99 -19.00
N GLY A 262 11.26 8.60 -19.22
CA GLY A 262 10.86 7.69 -20.31
C GLY A 262 11.26 6.23 -20.13
N LEU A 263 12.04 5.90 -19.09
CA LEU A 263 12.43 4.52 -18.81
C LEU A 263 11.33 3.78 -18.04
N LYS A 264 11.29 2.47 -18.24
CA LYS A 264 10.49 1.58 -17.40
C LYS A 264 11.26 1.26 -16.12
N VAL A 265 10.55 1.36 -15.00
CA VAL A 265 11.06 1.07 -13.66
C VAL A 265 10.14 0.06 -12.99
N PHE A 266 10.71 -0.70 -12.07
CA PHE A 266 9.99 -1.69 -11.29
C PHE A 266 9.65 -1.09 -9.93
N VAL A 267 8.39 -1.15 -9.55
CA VAL A 267 7.88 -0.57 -8.31
C VAL A 267 7.47 -1.70 -7.38
N SER A 268 8.07 -1.75 -6.19
CA SER A 268 7.65 -2.60 -5.09
C SER A 268 7.01 -1.74 -4.03
N TYR A 269 5.76 -2.02 -3.65
CA TYR A 269 5.05 -1.19 -2.69
C TYR A 269 4.28 -2.00 -1.66
N SER A 270 4.25 -1.49 -0.43
CA SER A 270 3.49 -2.03 0.70
C SER A 270 2.40 -1.04 1.11
N SER A 271 1.69 -1.32 2.20
CA SER A 271 0.78 -0.34 2.81
C SER A 271 1.48 0.91 3.34
N ARG A 272 2.81 0.88 3.55
CA ARG A 272 3.56 1.98 4.20
C ARG A 272 4.58 2.65 3.30
N SER A 273 5.12 1.94 2.32
CA SER A 273 6.24 2.43 1.51
C SER A 273 6.10 2.06 0.04
N VAL A 274 6.72 2.86 -0.80
CA VAL A 274 6.90 2.64 -2.24
C VAL A 274 8.39 2.69 -2.54
N GLU A 275 8.94 1.58 -3.00
CA GLU A 275 10.34 1.44 -3.41
C GLU A 275 10.39 1.29 -4.93
N ILE A 276 11.25 2.07 -5.59
CA ILE A 276 11.34 2.10 -7.05
C ILE A 276 12.73 1.65 -7.46
N PHE A 277 12.80 0.74 -8.43
CA PHE A 277 14.01 0.08 -8.88
C PHE A 277 14.21 0.24 -10.39
N TYR A 278 15.46 0.41 -10.80
CA TYR A 278 15.87 0.35 -12.20
C TYR A 278 17.01 -0.66 -12.34
N LYS A 279 16.84 -1.67 -13.21
CA LYS A 279 17.80 -2.76 -13.41
C LYS A 279 18.28 -3.42 -12.10
N GLY A 280 17.37 -3.62 -11.15
CA GLY A 280 17.66 -4.25 -9.85
C GLY A 280 18.26 -3.33 -8.78
N VAL A 281 18.59 -2.08 -9.11
CA VAL A 281 19.09 -1.09 -8.13
C VAL A 281 17.96 -0.19 -7.68
N ARG A 282 17.81 0.01 -6.36
CA ARG A 282 16.82 0.94 -5.81
C ARG A 282 17.21 2.37 -6.12
N ILE A 283 16.33 3.09 -6.81
CA ILE A 283 16.57 4.47 -7.26
C ILE A 283 15.79 5.51 -6.43
N ALA A 284 14.70 5.11 -5.77
CA ALA A 284 13.89 5.98 -4.93
C ALA A 284 13.13 5.18 -3.87
N ILE A 285 12.80 5.84 -2.75
CA ILE A 285 11.91 5.31 -1.71
C ILE A 285 11.01 6.45 -1.20
N HIS A 286 9.73 6.14 -1.04
CA HIS A 286 8.71 7.08 -0.57
C HIS A 286 7.81 6.44 0.48
N PRO A 287 7.24 7.22 1.40
CA PRO A 287 6.07 6.78 2.15
C PRO A 287 4.90 6.57 1.18
N LYS A 288 4.09 5.54 1.42
CA LYS A 288 2.89 5.26 0.61
C LYS A 288 1.85 6.35 0.86
N LEU A 289 1.41 6.98 -0.22
CA LEU A 289 0.27 7.91 -0.22
C LEU A 289 -1.02 7.12 -0.45
N HIS A 290 -2.11 7.58 0.20
CA HIS A 290 -3.41 6.90 0.19
C HIS A 290 -4.53 7.71 -0.49
N PHE A 291 -4.28 8.97 -0.86
CA PHE A 291 -5.29 9.85 -1.45
C PHE A 291 -5.01 10.06 -2.93
N ALA A 292 -5.99 9.76 -3.78
CA ALA A 292 -5.88 10.01 -5.22
C ALA A 292 -5.60 11.50 -5.50
N GLY A 293 -4.66 11.77 -6.41
CA GLY A 293 -4.15 13.11 -6.71
C GLY A 293 -2.99 13.56 -5.83
N ALA A 294 -2.62 12.80 -4.79
CA ALA A 294 -1.47 13.14 -3.95
C ALA A 294 -0.14 12.90 -4.69
N VAL A 295 0.83 13.77 -4.44
CA VAL A 295 2.15 13.76 -5.09
C VAL A 295 3.25 13.74 -4.03
N SER A 296 4.19 12.82 -4.16
CA SER A 296 5.42 12.77 -3.36
C SER A 296 6.62 13.13 -4.23
N THR A 297 7.09 14.37 -4.11
CA THR A 297 8.25 14.86 -4.85
C THR A 297 9.43 15.10 -3.92
N LEU A 298 10.56 14.43 -4.17
CA LEU A 298 11.82 14.73 -3.49
C LEU A 298 12.61 15.77 -4.28
N ASN A 299 13.22 16.74 -3.58
CA ASN A 299 13.96 17.83 -4.22
C ASN A 299 15.15 17.30 -5.05
N GLU A 300 15.87 16.31 -4.52
CA GLU A 300 16.99 15.64 -5.19
C GLU A 300 16.62 14.94 -6.51
N HIS A 301 15.34 14.68 -6.74
CA HIS A 301 14.88 14.07 -7.99
C HIS A 301 14.71 15.06 -9.13
N MET A 302 14.56 16.35 -8.82
CA MET A 302 14.35 17.41 -9.81
C MET A 302 15.66 17.78 -10.53
N PRO A 303 15.61 18.20 -11.82
CA PRO A 303 16.73 18.89 -12.46
C PRO A 303 17.08 20.19 -11.74
N THR A 304 18.35 20.60 -11.76
CA THR A 304 18.85 21.81 -11.07
C THR A 304 18.06 23.08 -11.42
N ASN A 305 17.67 23.27 -12.68
CA ASN A 305 16.87 24.40 -13.11
C ASN A 305 15.48 24.42 -12.46
N HIS A 306 14.87 23.25 -12.25
CA HIS A 306 13.56 23.10 -11.60
C HIS A 306 13.68 23.27 -10.09
N GLN A 307 14.73 22.74 -9.47
CA GLN A 307 15.03 22.98 -8.05
C GLN A 307 15.12 24.49 -7.79
N TYR A 308 15.90 25.19 -8.61
CA TYR A 308 16.09 26.63 -8.49
C TYR A 308 14.79 27.44 -8.73
N ALA A 309 13.95 27.00 -9.68
CA ALA A 309 12.64 27.61 -9.90
C ALA A 309 11.71 27.40 -8.69
N ASN A 310 11.70 26.21 -8.09
CA ASN A 310 10.90 25.91 -6.92
C ASN A 310 11.35 26.73 -5.69
N GLU A 311 12.68 26.84 -5.49
CA GLU A 311 13.26 27.69 -4.45
C GLU A 311 12.98 29.18 -4.63
N LYS A 312 12.84 29.65 -5.87
CA LYS A 312 12.46 31.05 -6.16
C LYS A 312 11.03 31.38 -5.76
N ILE A 313 10.16 30.37 -5.68
CA ILE A 313 8.72 30.53 -5.42
C ILE A 313 8.39 30.36 -3.93
N ASN A 314 9.38 30.04 -3.07
CA ASN A 314 9.18 29.82 -1.63
C ASN A 314 9.30 31.15 -0.82
N PRO A 315 8.22 31.64 -0.17
CA PRO A 315 8.29 32.84 0.68
C PRO A 315 9.29 32.74 1.84
N GLY A 316 9.44 31.54 2.42
CA GLY A 316 10.33 31.28 3.55
C GLY A 316 11.80 31.53 3.22
N ARG A 317 12.19 31.36 1.95
CA ARG A 317 13.54 31.70 1.47
C ARG A 317 13.83 33.19 1.63
N PHE A 318 12.89 34.06 1.23
CA PHE A 318 13.07 35.51 1.32
C PHE A 318 13.16 35.96 2.78
N LEU A 319 12.37 35.35 3.67
CA LEU A 319 12.44 35.62 5.11
C LEU A 319 13.80 35.21 5.70
N ASN A 320 14.28 34.01 5.39
CA ASN A 320 15.59 33.54 5.88
C ASN A 320 16.75 34.37 5.29
N TRP A 321 16.68 34.72 4.00
CA TRP A 321 17.68 35.57 3.37
C TRP A 321 17.73 36.96 4.00
N ALA A 322 16.57 37.58 4.21
CA ALA A 322 16.49 38.88 4.88
C ALA A 322 17.00 38.82 6.32
N ASN A 323 16.69 37.76 7.06
CA ASN A 323 17.19 37.53 8.42
C ASN A 323 18.73 37.46 8.50
N ASN A 324 19.38 36.87 7.49
CA ASN A 324 20.84 36.79 7.42
C ASN A 324 21.51 38.14 7.12
N ILE A 325 20.75 39.10 6.56
CA ILE A 325 21.24 40.46 6.29
C ILE A 325 21.10 41.29 7.57
N GLY A 326 19.92 41.26 8.20
CA GLY A 326 19.66 41.90 9.48
C GLY A 326 18.17 41.99 9.84
N ILE A 327 17.89 42.57 11.00
CA ILE A 327 16.54 42.56 11.59
C ILE A 327 15.58 43.50 10.84
N ASN A 328 16.10 44.63 10.35
CA ASN A 328 15.33 45.63 9.61
C ASN A 328 14.97 45.10 8.22
N SER A 329 15.90 44.37 7.60
CA SER A 329 15.69 43.66 6.35
C SER A 329 14.56 42.64 6.47
N LEU A 330 14.55 41.84 7.55
CA LEU A 330 13.48 40.87 7.81
C LEU A 330 12.11 41.54 7.99
N GLN A 331 12.07 42.66 8.72
CA GLN A 331 10.84 43.41 8.96
C GLN A 331 10.29 44.02 7.66
N TRP A 332 11.17 44.54 6.80
CA TRP A 332 10.80 45.05 5.48
C TRP A 332 10.19 43.96 4.59
N VAL A 333 10.83 42.78 4.51
CA VAL A 333 10.28 41.65 3.72
C VAL A 333 8.93 41.19 4.25
N LYS A 334 8.72 41.15 5.57
CA LYS A 334 7.42 40.83 6.17
C LYS A 334 6.35 41.84 5.78
N ASN A 335 6.67 43.14 5.76
CA ASN A 335 5.73 44.18 5.38
C ASN A 335 5.36 44.09 3.89
N GLU A 336 6.32 43.82 3.02
CA GLU A 336 6.07 43.62 1.58
C GLU A 336 5.16 42.44 1.29
N PHE A 337 5.31 41.33 2.03
CA PHE A 337 4.38 40.20 1.93
C PHE A 337 2.97 40.51 2.44
N LYS A 338 2.80 41.47 3.37
CA LYS A 338 1.47 41.90 3.82
C LYS A 338 0.78 42.83 2.83
N ILE A 339 1.55 43.59 2.04
CA ILE A 339 1.00 44.54 1.05
C ILE A 339 0.41 43.80 -0.17
N VAL A 340 1.02 42.70 -0.59
CA VAL A 340 0.58 41.96 -1.79
C VAL A 340 -0.50 40.92 -1.48
N THR A 341 -1.56 40.87 -2.30
CA THR A 341 -2.60 39.83 -2.21
C THR A 341 -2.05 38.42 -2.49
N HIS A 342 -1.05 38.33 -3.37
CA HIS A 342 -0.40 37.08 -3.75
C HIS A 342 1.12 37.23 -3.62
N ALA A 343 1.75 36.37 -2.81
CA ALA A 343 3.19 36.36 -2.55
C ALA A 343 4.08 36.42 -3.82
N PRO A 344 3.74 35.76 -4.95
CA PRO A 344 4.52 35.86 -6.19
C PRO A 344 4.72 37.28 -6.72
N ASN A 345 3.80 38.21 -6.45
CA ASN A 345 3.90 39.60 -6.89
C ASN A 345 5.03 40.35 -6.18
N ALA A 346 5.40 39.93 -4.96
CA ALA A 346 6.51 40.52 -4.22
C ALA A 346 7.89 39.96 -4.65
N TYR A 347 7.97 38.76 -5.23
CA TYR A 347 9.25 38.07 -5.43
C TYR A 347 10.25 38.84 -6.30
N ARG A 348 9.80 39.51 -7.37
CA ARG A 348 10.71 40.33 -8.21
C ARG A 348 11.29 41.50 -7.43
N LYS A 349 10.46 42.17 -6.64
CA LYS A 349 10.82 43.32 -5.80
C LYS A 349 11.80 42.91 -4.69
N LEU A 350 11.46 41.84 -3.96
CA LEU A 350 12.30 41.29 -2.90
C LEU A 350 13.66 40.83 -3.45
N ASN A 351 13.69 40.15 -4.61
CA ASN A 351 14.94 39.77 -5.26
C ASN A 351 15.78 40.99 -5.65
N ALA A 352 15.18 42.04 -6.19
CA ALA A 352 15.91 43.23 -6.60
C ALA A 352 16.58 43.92 -5.40
N VAL A 353 15.85 44.07 -4.29
CA VAL A 353 16.35 44.76 -3.08
C VAL A 353 17.36 43.92 -2.32
N LEU A 354 17.07 42.65 -2.04
CA LEU A 354 17.99 41.80 -1.27
C LEU A 354 19.30 41.51 -2.02
N ASN A 355 19.30 41.52 -3.37
CA ASN A 355 20.54 41.40 -4.14
C ASN A 355 21.46 42.62 -4.01
N LEU A 356 20.96 43.79 -3.58
CA LEU A 356 21.81 44.97 -3.33
C LEU A 356 22.83 44.70 -2.22
N ALA A 357 22.57 43.75 -1.31
CA ALA A 357 23.52 43.30 -0.29
C ALA A 357 24.86 42.83 -0.88
N LYS A 358 24.86 42.29 -2.12
CA LYS A 358 26.08 41.86 -2.80
C LYS A 358 26.97 43.02 -3.24
N ILE A 359 26.37 44.20 -3.47
CA ILE A 359 27.06 45.38 -3.98
C ILE A 359 27.49 46.28 -2.82
N TYR A 360 26.57 46.55 -1.88
CA TYR A 360 26.79 47.52 -0.79
C TYR A 360 27.17 46.85 0.55
N GLY A 361 27.02 45.53 0.65
CA GLY A 361 27.22 44.79 1.91
C GLY A 361 25.95 44.69 2.77
N ASN A 362 25.94 43.71 3.66
CA ASN A 362 24.76 43.41 4.48
C ASN A 362 24.41 44.54 5.46
N LYS A 363 25.42 45.14 6.11
CA LYS A 363 25.21 46.20 7.12
C LYS A 363 24.59 47.46 6.51
N ASP A 364 25.11 47.90 5.38
CA ASP A 364 24.64 49.10 4.68
C ASP A 364 23.21 48.91 4.16
N LEU A 365 22.88 47.70 3.68
CA LEU A 365 21.51 47.38 3.28
C LEU A 365 20.54 47.37 4.47
N ASP A 366 20.93 46.80 5.61
CA ASP A 366 20.04 46.74 6.78
C ASP A 366 19.72 48.13 7.33
N LEU A 367 20.71 49.02 7.39
CA LEU A 367 20.52 50.43 7.78
C LEU A 367 19.69 51.21 6.76
N ALA A 368 19.90 50.97 5.46
CA ALA A 368 19.07 51.59 4.43
C ALA A 368 17.61 51.13 4.49
N LEU A 369 17.36 49.86 4.85
CA LEU A 369 16.02 49.33 5.03
C LEU A 369 15.37 49.79 6.33
N GLU A 370 16.13 50.05 7.39
CA GLU A 370 15.67 50.77 8.59
C GLU A 370 15.14 52.15 8.22
N TYR A 371 15.96 52.96 7.54
CA TYR A 371 15.56 54.29 7.08
C TYR A 371 14.34 54.23 6.15
N ALA A 372 14.27 53.22 5.27
CA ALA A 372 13.13 53.02 4.38
C ALA A 372 11.84 52.66 5.14
N LEU A 373 11.95 51.84 6.20
CA LEU A 373 10.82 51.50 7.07
C LEU A 373 10.29 52.74 7.80
N ASP A 374 11.18 53.54 8.38
CA ASP A 374 10.82 54.76 9.12
C ASP A 374 10.12 55.80 8.24
N ASN A 375 10.51 55.86 6.96
CA ASN A 375 9.98 56.84 5.99
C ASN A 375 8.90 56.25 5.05
N ASN A 376 8.41 55.03 5.31
CA ASN A 376 7.43 54.32 4.46
C ASN A 376 7.84 54.21 2.97
N VAL A 377 9.15 54.12 2.69
CA VAL A 377 9.69 54.01 1.34
C VAL A 377 9.69 52.55 0.91
N THR A 378 8.87 52.23 -0.09
CA THR A 378 8.73 50.86 -0.59
C THR A 378 9.28 50.67 -2.00
N ALA A 379 9.49 51.74 -2.78
CA ALA A 379 9.95 51.63 -4.17
C ALA A 379 11.42 51.18 -4.26
N THR A 380 11.71 50.22 -5.15
CA THR A 380 13.07 49.65 -5.33
C THR A 380 14.10 50.68 -5.77
N ALA A 381 13.70 51.61 -6.66
CA ALA A 381 14.55 52.70 -7.13
C ALA A 381 14.93 53.66 -5.98
N SER A 382 13.98 53.95 -5.08
CA SER A 382 14.22 54.81 -3.92
C SER A 382 15.17 54.14 -2.92
N ILE A 383 15.00 52.85 -2.64
CA ILE A 383 15.92 52.09 -1.77
C ILE A 383 17.34 52.07 -2.36
N LYS A 384 17.46 51.86 -3.68
CA LYS A 384 18.76 51.97 -4.36
C LYS A 384 19.35 53.38 -4.23
N SER A 385 18.56 54.44 -4.39
CA SER A 385 19.05 55.82 -4.22
C SER A 385 19.45 56.12 -2.78
N ILE A 386 18.78 55.56 -1.77
CA ILE A 386 19.14 55.70 -0.35
C ILE A 386 20.53 55.10 -0.12
N LEU A 387 20.81 53.95 -0.73
CA LEU A 387 22.11 53.29 -0.68
C LEU A 387 23.20 54.06 -1.44
N ASP A 388 22.93 54.48 -2.68
CA ASP A 388 23.89 55.21 -3.52
C ASP A 388 24.34 56.52 -2.87
N LYS A 389 23.40 57.26 -2.26
CA LYS A 389 23.67 58.55 -1.61
C LYS A 389 24.00 58.43 -0.12
N LYS A 390 24.02 57.21 0.43
CA LYS A 390 24.20 56.91 1.86
C LYS A 390 23.34 57.78 2.78
N ILE A 391 22.08 57.97 2.41
CA ILE A 391 21.14 58.88 3.10
C ILE A 391 20.90 58.41 4.54
N TYR A 392 20.95 57.09 4.77
CA TYR A 392 20.82 56.47 6.09
C TYR A 392 21.94 56.85 7.09
N LEU A 393 23.04 57.48 6.64
CA LEU A 393 24.09 58.01 7.52
C LEU A 393 23.86 59.49 7.89
N GLN A 394 22.94 60.17 7.22
CA GLN A 394 22.61 61.56 7.51
C GLN A 394 21.66 61.57 8.70
N LYS A 395 22.17 61.95 9.88
CA LYS A 395 21.32 62.17 11.06
C LYS A 395 20.21 63.17 10.70
N PRO A 396 18.98 62.98 11.20
CA PRO A 396 17.96 64.02 11.07
C PRO A 396 18.48 65.28 11.77
N VAL A 397 18.72 66.33 10.99
CA VAL A 397 18.80 67.68 11.53
C VAL A 397 17.40 67.97 12.03
N ASN A 398 17.22 68.04 13.35
CA ASN A 398 15.99 68.47 13.99
C ASN A 398 15.46 69.74 13.30
N ASN A 399 14.44 69.60 12.47
CA ASN A 399 13.58 70.71 12.11
C ASN A 399 12.32 70.61 12.98
N THR A 400 12.48 71.09 14.22
CA THR A 400 11.38 71.65 14.99
C THR A 400 10.87 72.88 14.22
N THR A 401 9.89 72.73 13.34
CA THR A 401 8.79 73.70 13.19
C THR A 401 7.67 73.03 12.41
N THR A 402 6.59 72.73 13.11
CA THR A 402 5.26 72.57 12.52
C THR A 402 4.92 73.90 11.83
N VAL A 403 5.00 73.92 10.51
CA VAL A 403 4.24 74.90 9.71
C VAL A 403 3.26 74.06 8.91
N THR A 404 2.03 74.02 9.40
CA THR A 404 0.85 73.68 8.61
C THR A 404 0.76 74.68 7.47
N VAL A 405 1.22 74.29 6.28
CA VAL A 405 0.82 74.96 5.04
C VAL A 405 -0.35 74.17 4.49
N GLU A 406 -1.56 74.70 4.73
CA GLU A 406 -2.74 74.31 3.96
C GLU A 406 -2.47 74.62 2.49
N LEU A 407 -2.28 73.58 1.68
CA LEU A 407 -2.33 73.70 0.22
C LEU A 407 -3.79 73.83 -0.19
N PHE A 408 -4.31 75.06 -0.13
CA PHE A 408 -5.43 75.48 -0.96
C PHE A 408 -5.02 75.29 -2.43
N ASN A 409 -5.57 74.25 -3.05
CA ASN A 409 -5.36 73.94 -4.45
C ASN A 409 -6.32 74.77 -5.32
N ASN A 410 -6.10 76.09 -5.36
CA ASN A 410 -6.79 76.99 -6.30
C ASN A 410 -5.91 77.21 -7.53
N HIS A 411 -5.93 76.24 -8.45
CA HIS A 411 -5.54 76.48 -9.83
C HIS A 411 -6.65 76.03 -10.78
N GLU A 412 -7.41 77.02 -11.27
CA GLU A 412 -8.14 76.91 -12.53
C GLU A 412 -7.13 76.74 -13.66
N ASN A 413 -7.08 75.54 -14.25
CA ASN A 413 -6.77 75.33 -15.67
C ASN A 413 -6.94 73.85 -16.02
N LEU A 414 -8.21 73.42 -16.11
CA LEU A 414 -8.59 72.27 -16.91
C LEU A 414 -8.42 72.65 -18.38
N ARG A 415 -7.32 72.24 -19.02
CA ARG A 415 -7.30 72.04 -20.47
C ARG A 415 -7.33 70.55 -20.75
N GLY A 416 -8.52 70.07 -21.04
CA GLY A 416 -8.74 68.74 -21.61
C GLY A 416 -8.05 68.64 -22.97
N ASN A 417 -7.47 67.48 -23.24
CA ASN A 417 -7.13 67.07 -24.59
C ASN A 417 -8.00 65.86 -24.91
N ILE A 418 -9.09 66.16 -25.61
CA ILE A 418 -9.89 65.20 -26.37
C ILE A 418 -9.08 64.93 -27.64
N TYR A 419 -8.77 63.67 -27.91
CA TYR A 419 -8.56 63.20 -29.28
C TYR A 419 -9.30 61.88 -29.46
N GLU A 420 -10.03 61.85 -30.57
CA GLU A 420 -10.92 60.82 -31.11
C GLU A 420 -10.25 59.46 -31.35
#